data_AF-A0A2N1N966-F1
#
_entry.id   AF-A0A2N1N966-F1
#
_cell.length_a   1.000
_cell.length_b   1.000
_cell.length_c   1.000
_cell.angle_alpha   90.00
_cell.angle_beta   90.00
_cell.angle_gamma   90.00
#
_symmetry.space_group_name_H-M   'P 1'
#
loop_
_entity.id
_entity.type
_entity.pdbx_description
1 polymer ?
#
loop_
_entity_poly.entity_id
_entity_poly.type
_entity_poly.pdbx_seq_one_letter_code
_entity_poly.pdbx_strand_id
1 'polypeptide(L)'
;MTEKGTLTVTVVEAKNLKDEGFTGDCELFVKLILDARNAQATTKKNDLNPTYNETFNFNIDGDKYIYIECWDKDDVIGTADLKLDKVFSSGYEEEWIKMEMETKGEVKLILDFIYISLSKSERPYKNLIRIQITSHS
;
A
#
# COMPACT_ATOMS: atom_id res chain seq x y z
N MET A 1 12.23 19.75 -6.18
CA MET A 1 12.75 18.49 -6.71
C MET A 1 11.60 17.50 -6.68
N THR A 2 11.44 16.66 -7.70
CA THR A 2 10.42 15.60 -7.72
C THR A 2 11.06 14.33 -7.18
N GLU A 3 10.37 13.64 -6.28
CA GLU A 3 10.85 12.39 -5.70
C GLU A 3 10.96 11.32 -6.80
N LYS A 4 12.11 10.64 -6.89
CA LYS A 4 12.33 9.56 -7.86
C LYS A 4 12.91 8.36 -7.14
N GLY A 5 12.27 7.20 -7.28
CA GLY A 5 12.67 6.02 -6.52
C GLY A 5 11.78 4.82 -6.73
N THR A 6 12.02 3.79 -5.94
CA THR A 6 11.18 2.61 -5.85
C THR A 6 10.36 2.68 -4.57
N LEU A 7 9.05 2.67 -4.72
CA LEU A 7 8.09 2.47 -3.63
C LEU A 7 7.72 1.00 -3.57
N THR A 8 7.98 0.36 -2.44
CA THR A 8 7.49 -0.98 -2.11
C THR A 8 6.29 -0.82 -1.21
N VAL A 9 5.14 -1.39 -1.60
CA VAL A 9 3.90 -1.38 -0.81
C VAL A 9 3.51 -2.81 -0.48
N THR A 10 3.43 -3.15 0.80
CA THR A 10 2.85 -4.41 1.26
C THR A 10 1.42 -4.16 1.72
N VAL A 11 0.47 -4.83 1.07
CA VAL A 11 -0.91 -4.94 1.57
C VAL A 11 -0.91 -6.05 2.61
N VAL A 12 -1.03 -5.69 3.89
CA VAL A 12 -0.93 -6.64 5.00
C VAL A 12 -2.27 -7.33 5.21
N GLU A 13 -3.29 -6.54 5.54
CA GLU A 13 -4.62 -7.03 5.87
C GLU A 13 -5.66 -5.93 5.65
N ALA A 14 -6.93 -6.32 5.56
CA ALA A 14 -8.06 -5.41 5.63
C ALA A 14 -9.09 -5.94 6.64
N LYS A 15 -9.87 -5.02 7.21
CA LYS A 15 -10.96 -5.36 8.13
C LYS A 15 -12.14 -4.44 7.94
N ASN A 16 -13.32 -4.92 8.34
CA ASN A 16 -14.59 -4.19 8.26
C ASN A 16 -14.92 -3.70 6.84
N LEU A 17 -14.41 -4.37 5.81
CA LEU A 17 -14.72 -4.05 4.41
C LEU A 17 -16.20 -4.30 4.09
N LYS A 18 -16.82 -5.25 4.79
CA LYS A 18 -18.27 -5.47 4.83
C LYS A 18 -18.76 -5.55 6.26
N ASP A 19 -20.05 -5.29 6.45
CA ASP A 19 -20.70 -5.41 7.76
C ASP A 19 -20.63 -6.85 8.29
N GLU A 20 -20.45 -6.99 9.61
CA GLU A 20 -20.32 -8.29 10.30
C GLU A 20 -21.55 -9.21 10.14
N GLY A 21 -22.69 -8.65 9.70
CA GLY A 21 -23.92 -9.39 9.41
C GLY A 21 -24.04 -9.89 7.97
N PHE A 22 -23.02 -9.71 7.12
CA PHE A 22 -23.07 -10.15 5.73
C PHE A 22 -22.98 -11.69 5.62
N THR A 23 -23.97 -12.30 4.97
CA THR A 23 -24.07 -13.77 4.82
C THR A 23 -23.83 -14.26 3.39
N GLY A 24 -23.30 -13.42 2.51
CA GLY A 24 -22.98 -13.78 1.12
C GLY A 24 -21.51 -14.18 0.92
N ASP A 25 -21.21 -14.74 -0.25
CA ASP A 25 -19.83 -14.91 -0.71
C ASP A 25 -19.18 -13.52 -0.91
N CYS A 26 -17.91 -13.39 -0.54
CA CYS A 26 -17.15 -12.16 -0.75
C CYS A 26 -15.89 -12.47 -1.55
N GLU A 27 -15.65 -11.69 -2.61
CA GLU A 27 -14.40 -11.73 -3.36
C GLU A 27 -13.60 -10.45 -3.12
N LEU A 28 -13.10 -10.29 -1.89
CA LEU A 28 -12.45 -9.06 -1.45
C LEU A 28 -10.99 -8.98 -1.90
N PHE A 29 -10.66 -7.98 -2.70
CA PHE A 29 -9.28 -7.67 -3.08
C PHE A 29 -9.00 -6.17 -3.02
N VAL A 30 -7.73 -5.84 -2.81
CA VAL A 30 -7.22 -4.47 -2.79
C VAL A 30 -6.44 -4.23 -4.07
N LYS A 31 -6.73 -3.12 -4.74
CA LYS A 31 -6.02 -2.66 -5.93
C LYS A 31 -5.31 -1.35 -5.62
N LEU A 32 -4.02 -1.32 -5.91
CA LEU A 32 -3.14 -0.17 -5.77
C LEU A 32 -2.90 0.42 -7.15
N ILE A 33 -3.12 1.73 -7.30
CA ILE A 33 -3.06 2.44 -8.57
C ILE A 33 -2.15 3.65 -8.39
N LEU A 34 -0.97 3.61 -9.00
CA LEU A 34 -0.08 4.78 -9.07
C LEU A 34 -0.51 5.70 -10.21
N ASP A 35 -0.78 5.11 -11.37
CA ASP A 35 -1.26 5.79 -12.57
C ASP A 35 -2.06 4.82 -13.47
N ALA A 36 -2.57 5.32 -14.60
CA ALA A 36 -3.41 4.56 -15.53
C ALA A 36 -2.76 3.29 -16.11
N ARG A 37 -1.43 3.16 -16.06
CA ARG A 37 -0.66 2.01 -16.57
C ARG A 37 -0.03 1.20 -15.44
N ASN A 38 0.08 1.75 -14.24
CA ASN A 38 0.70 1.13 -13.08
C ASN A 38 -0.33 0.84 -12.00
N ALA A 39 -1.11 -0.23 -12.21
CA ALA A 39 -2.06 -0.76 -11.25
C ALA A 39 -1.76 -2.23 -10.95
N GLN A 40 -1.81 -2.61 -9.67
CA GLN A 40 -1.56 -3.97 -9.19
C GLN A 40 -2.61 -4.34 -8.15
N ALA A 41 -3.01 -5.61 -8.08
CA ALA A 41 -4.07 -6.07 -7.17
C ALA A 41 -3.65 -7.33 -6.42
N THR A 42 -4.16 -7.47 -5.19
CA THR A 42 -4.02 -8.69 -4.40
C THR A 42 -4.73 -9.86 -5.06
N THR A 43 -4.21 -11.06 -4.86
CA THR A 43 -4.70 -12.30 -5.48
C THR A 43 -5.55 -13.14 -4.54
N LYS A 44 -5.44 -12.95 -3.22
CA LYS A 44 -6.30 -13.64 -2.24
C LYS A 44 -7.71 -13.04 -2.26
N LYS A 45 -8.74 -13.88 -2.33
CA LYS A 45 -10.12 -13.46 -2.63
C LYS A 45 -11.20 -13.95 -1.67
N ASN A 46 -10.91 -14.44 -0.47
CA ASN A 46 -12.02 -15.05 0.32
C ASN A 46 -11.80 -15.04 1.83
N ASP A 47 -12.05 -13.89 2.46
CA ASP A 47 -12.16 -13.73 3.90
C ASP A 47 -12.87 -12.40 4.19
N LEU A 48 -13.70 -12.32 5.24
CA LEU A 48 -14.31 -11.07 5.70
C LEU A 48 -13.28 -10.13 6.34
N ASN A 49 -12.16 -10.70 6.83
CA ASN A 49 -11.01 -9.97 7.36
C ASN A 49 -9.74 -10.47 6.66
N PRO A 50 -9.57 -10.16 5.37
CA PRO A 50 -8.52 -10.77 4.58
C PRO A 50 -7.14 -10.30 5.02
N THR A 51 -6.31 -11.26 5.40
CA THR A 51 -4.85 -11.07 5.45
C THR A 51 -4.25 -11.44 4.09
N TYR A 52 -3.62 -10.47 3.43
CA TYR A 52 -3.01 -10.62 2.12
C TYR A 52 -1.51 -10.93 2.23
N ASN A 53 -0.75 -10.08 2.95
CA ASN A 53 0.72 -10.10 2.98
C ASN A 53 1.36 -10.11 1.58
N GLU A 54 0.77 -9.37 0.64
CA GLU A 54 1.22 -9.28 -0.75
C GLU A 54 1.99 -7.98 -0.96
N THR A 55 3.15 -8.06 -1.62
CA THR A 55 4.06 -6.92 -1.81
C THR A 55 4.16 -6.53 -3.28
N PHE A 56 4.04 -5.24 -3.55
CA PHE A 56 4.02 -4.63 -4.87
C PHE A 56 5.11 -3.57 -4.97
N ASN A 57 5.69 -3.43 -6.16
CA ASN A 57 6.73 -2.44 -6.42
C ASN A 57 6.24 -1.44 -7.47
N PHE A 58 6.48 -0.16 -7.20
CA PHE A 58 6.11 0.97 -8.04
C PHE A 58 7.33 1.86 -8.27
N ASN A 59 7.51 2.29 -9.51
CA ASN A 59 8.52 3.28 -9.85
C ASN A 59 7.90 4.67 -9.70
N ILE A 60 8.39 5.44 -8.73
CA ILE A 60 7.95 6.82 -8.48
C ILE A 60 8.75 7.75 -9.39
N ASP A 61 8.05 8.59 -10.15
CA ASP A 61 8.63 9.70 -10.92
C ASP A 61 7.83 10.99 -10.70
N GLY A 62 7.93 11.54 -9.49
CA GLY A 62 7.21 12.74 -9.09
C GLY A 62 5.77 12.52 -8.64
N ASP A 63 5.34 11.27 -8.53
CA ASP A 63 4.04 10.90 -7.98
C ASP A 63 3.92 11.33 -6.51
N LYS A 64 2.76 11.87 -6.16
CA LYS A 64 2.47 12.37 -4.80
C LYS A 64 1.50 11.48 -4.03
N TYR A 65 0.77 10.64 -4.75
CA TYR A 65 -0.30 9.83 -4.21
C TYR A 65 -0.21 8.43 -4.80
N ILE A 66 -0.66 7.45 -4.04
CA ILE A 66 -1.10 6.16 -4.56
C ILE A 66 -2.58 6.00 -4.22
N TYR A 67 -3.38 5.63 -5.21
CA TYR A 67 -4.81 5.42 -5.05
C TYR A 67 -5.09 3.96 -4.70
N ILE A 68 -6.02 3.75 -3.78
CA ILE A 68 -6.39 2.45 -3.23
C ILE A 68 -7.85 2.22 -3.55
N GLU A 69 -8.18 1.07 -4.13
CA GLU A 69 -9.54 0.59 -4.30
C GLU A 69 -9.70 -0.74 -3.56
N CYS A 70 -10.72 -0.84 -2.72
CA CYS A 70 -11.24 -2.10 -2.21
C CYS A 70 -12.39 -2.55 -3.11
N TRP A 71 -12.32 -3.79 -3.57
CA TRP A 71 -13.29 -4.38 -4.47
C TRP A 71 -13.96 -5.58 -3.80
N ASP A 72 -15.24 -5.76 -4.08
CA ASP A 72 -15.94 -7.03 -3.91
C ASP A 72 -16.40 -7.52 -5.28
N LYS A 73 -15.73 -8.55 -5.80
CA LYS A 73 -15.99 -9.09 -7.14
C LYS A 73 -15.84 -8.04 -8.24
N ASP A 74 -16.95 -7.44 -8.68
CA ASP A 74 -17.03 -6.46 -9.78
C ASP A 74 -17.36 -5.04 -9.29
N ASP A 75 -17.57 -4.86 -7.98
CA ASP A 75 -17.99 -3.60 -7.39
C ASP A 75 -16.88 -2.97 -6.54
N VAL A 76 -16.64 -1.67 -6.75
CA VAL A 76 -15.77 -0.87 -5.87
C VAL A 76 -16.56 -0.52 -4.62
N ILE A 77 -16.13 -1.03 -3.48
CA ILE A 77 -16.81 -0.84 -2.17
C ILE A 77 -16.13 0.22 -1.30
N GLY A 78 -14.88 0.58 -1.61
CA GLY A 78 -14.16 1.59 -0.87
C GLY A 78 -12.94 2.13 -1.59
N THR A 79 -12.60 3.38 -1.35
CA THR A 79 -11.49 4.07 -2.03
C THR A 79 -10.69 4.94 -1.07
N ALA A 80 -9.41 5.17 -1.35
CA ALA A 80 -8.61 6.13 -0.61
C ALA A 80 -7.45 6.69 -1.43
N ASP A 81 -7.14 7.98 -1.21
CA ASP A 81 -5.92 8.63 -1.71
C ASP A 81 -4.85 8.65 -0.60
N LEU A 82 -3.76 7.90 -0.78
CA LEU A 82 -2.64 7.89 0.16
C LEU A 82 -1.53 8.83 -0.29
N LYS A 83 -1.28 9.89 0.49
CA LYS A 83 -0.14 10.81 0.33
C LYS A 83 1.18 10.12 0.62
N LEU A 84 2.14 10.27 -0.28
CA LEU A 84 3.47 9.65 -0.17
C LEU A 84 4.50 10.54 0.56
N ASP A 85 4.16 11.80 0.89
CA ASP A 85 5.08 12.75 1.53
C ASP A 85 5.72 12.20 2.82
N LYS A 86 4.95 11.43 3.61
CA LYS A 86 5.43 10.82 4.86
C LYS A 86 6.52 9.80 4.57
N VAL A 87 6.27 8.82 3.69
CA VAL A 87 7.24 7.76 3.38
C VAL A 87 8.45 8.30 2.62
N PHE A 88 8.31 9.36 1.83
CA PHE A 88 9.47 10.04 1.24
C PHE A 88 10.36 10.65 2.33
N SER A 89 9.77 11.29 3.33
CA SER A 89 10.50 11.91 4.44
C SER A 89 11.12 10.90 5.41
N SER A 90 10.41 9.81 5.70
CA SER A 90 10.82 8.83 6.72
C SER A 90 11.54 7.61 6.16
N GLY A 91 11.35 7.30 4.88
CA GLY A 91 11.80 6.08 4.21
C GLY A 91 10.91 4.85 4.47
N TYR A 92 10.11 4.86 5.53
CA TYR A 92 9.26 3.74 5.95
C TYR A 92 8.03 4.23 6.69
N GLU A 93 6.85 3.73 6.34
CA GLU A 93 5.60 3.97 7.05
C GLU A 93 4.79 2.68 7.19
N GLU A 94 4.07 2.54 8.31
CA GLU A 94 3.10 1.47 8.53
C GLU A 94 1.84 2.11 9.10
N GLU A 95 0.75 2.09 8.34
CA GLU A 95 -0.49 2.75 8.75
C GLU A 95 -1.74 2.03 8.25
N TRP A 96 -2.82 2.23 9.01
CA TRP A 96 -4.17 1.85 8.61
C TRP A 96 -4.77 2.99 7.81
N ILE A 97 -5.15 2.69 6.58
CA ILE A 97 -5.84 3.62 5.68
C ILE A 97 -7.33 3.35 5.77
N LYS A 98 -8.10 4.35 6.21
CA LYS A 98 -9.56 4.28 6.20
C LYS A 98 -10.07 4.47 4.78
N MET A 99 -11.00 3.62 4.38
CA MET A 99 -11.66 3.73 3.09
C MET A 99 -12.78 4.77 3.16
N GLU A 100 -12.96 5.48 2.06
CA GLU A 100 -14.10 6.34 1.77
C GLU A 100 -15.12 5.55 0.92
N MET A 101 -16.33 6.09 0.75
CA MET A 101 -17.50 5.47 0.08
C MET A 101 -18.37 4.57 0.98
N GLU A 102 -18.72 3.37 0.48
CA GLU A 102 -19.79 2.52 1.00
C GLU A 102 -19.34 1.71 2.21
N THR A 103 -18.05 1.39 2.29
CA THR A 103 -17.46 0.66 3.40
C THR A 103 -16.93 1.59 4.50
N LYS A 104 -16.99 1.11 5.75
CA LYS A 104 -16.27 1.70 6.90
C LYS A 104 -14.92 1.03 7.15
N GLY A 105 -14.50 0.17 6.22
CA GLY A 105 -13.32 -0.65 6.36
C GLY A 105 -12.03 0.13 6.29
N GLU A 106 -10.97 -0.55 6.68
CA GLU A 106 -9.62 -0.03 6.63
C GLU A 106 -8.65 -1.10 6.15
N VAL A 107 -7.61 -0.65 5.45
CA VAL A 107 -6.54 -1.50 4.90
C VAL A 107 -5.23 -1.11 5.57
N LYS A 108 -4.52 -2.10 6.10
CA LYS A 108 -3.20 -1.92 6.67
C LYS A 108 -2.14 -2.03 5.57
N LEU A 109 -1.38 -0.96 5.38
CA LEU A 109 -0.29 -0.89 4.42
C LEU A 109 1.05 -0.70 5.14
N ILE A 110 2.08 -1.33 4.59
CA ILE A 110 3.49 -1.02 4.89
C ILE A 110 4.10 -0.43 3.62
N LEU A 111 4.75 0.71 3.76
CA LEU A 111 5.40 1.44 2.69
C LEU A 111 6.90 1.53 2.98
N ASP A 112 7.74 1.21 2.01
CA ASP A 112 9.19 1.38 2.04
C ASP A 112 9.61 2.09 0.77
N PHE A 113 10.37 3.20 0.89
CA PHE A 113 10.78 4.00 -0.25
C PHE A 113 12.29 4.14 -0.35
N ILE A 114 12.82 3.84 -1.54
CA ILE A 114 14.24 3.94 -1.85
C ILE A 114 14.43 4.89 -3.02
N TYR A 115 15.15 5.99 -2.80
CA TYR A 115 15.51 6.92 -3.86
C TYR A 115 16.43 6.32 -4.92
N ILE A 116 16.15 6.60 -6.18
CA ILE A 116 17.08 6.37 -7.28
C ILE A 116 18.19 7.43 -7.16
N SER A 117 19.41 6.99 -6.85
CA SER A 117 20.66 7.76 -6.91
C SER A 117 20.97 8.82 -5.83
N LEU A 118 20.45 8.69 -4.61
CA LEU A 118 21.01 9.47 -3.49
C LEU A 118 22.35 8.89 -2.98
N SER A 119 23.32 9.76 -2.72
CA SER A 119 24.51 9.38 -1.95
C SER A 119 24.07 8.85 -0.56
N LYS A 120 24.83 7.93 0.04
CA LYS A 120 24.43 7.32 1.34
C LYS A 120 24.06 8.37 2.41
N SER A 121 24.66 9.55 2.37
CA SER A 121 24.43 10.68 3.28
C SER A 121 23.12 11.43 3.06
N GLU A 122 22.49 11.30 1.89
CA GLU A 122 21.25 12.01 1.54
C GLU A 122 20.01 11.14 1.73
N ARG A 123 20.17 9.83 1.95
CA ARG A 123 19.05 8.95 2.28
C ARG A 123 18.50 9.34 3.64
N PRO A 124 17.16 9.41 3.82
CA PRO A 124 16.58 9.61 5.14
C PRO A 124 17.17 8.57 6.11
N TYR A 125 17.74 9.03 7.22
CA TYR A 125 18.62 8.26 8.11
C TYR A 125 18.01 6.93 8.62
N LYS A 126 16.69 6.77 8.58
CA LYS A 126 16.00 5.52 8.95
C LYS A 126 16.23 4.36 7.96
N ASN A 127 16.50 4.64 6.68
CA ASN A 127 16.76 3.61 5.66
C ASN A 127 18.16 2.99 5.75
N LEU A 128 19.10 3.60 6.47
CA LEU A 128 20.46 3.07 6.63
C LEU A 128 20.53 1.89 7.62
N ILE A 129 19.60 1.82 8.58
CA ILE A 129 19.62 0.79 9.64
C ILE A 129 19.17 -0.57 9.09
N ARG A 130 18.21 -0.59 8.15
CA ARG A 130 17.65 -1.86 7.62
C ARG A 130 18.60 -2.60 6.67
N ILE A 131 19.38 -1.88 5.87
CA ILE A 131 20.35 -2.47 4.93
C ILE A 131 21.45 -3.26 5.68
N GLN A 132 21.76 -2.91 6.92
CA GLN A 132 22.78 -3.61 7.73
C GLN A 132 22.27 -4.91 8.36
N ILE A 133 20.96 -5.16 8.39
CA ILE A 133 20.37 -6.32 9.09
C ILE A 133 20.03 -7.46 8.11
N THR A 134 19.87 -7.18 6.81
CA THR A 134 19.63 -8.21 5.78
C THR A 134 20.87 -8.93 5.25
N SER A 135 22.07 -8.65 5.78
CA SER A 135 23.27 -9.46 5.51
C SER A 135 23.58 -10.36 6.71
N HIS A 136 22.76 -11.38 6.95
CA HIS A 136 23.12 -12.67 7.57
C HIS A 136 21.85 -13.50 7.75
N SER A 137 21.59 -14.40 6.79
CA SER A 137 20.87 -15.67 6.96
C SER A 137 21.32 -16.59 5.83
#